data_AF-A0A2D8NNY4-F1
#
_entry.id   AF-A0A2D8NNY4-F1
#
_cell.length_a   1.000
_cell.length_b   1.000
_cell.length_c   1.000
_cell.angle_alpha   90.00
_cell.angle_beta   90.00
_cell.angle_gamma   90.00
#
_symmetry.space_group_name_H-M   'P 1'
#
loop_
_entity.id
_entity.type
_entity.pdbx_description
1 polymer ?
#
loop_
_entity_poly.entity_id
_entity_poly.type
_entity_poly.pdbx_seq_one_letter_code
_entity_poly.pdbx_strand_id
1 'polypeptide(L)'
;GRRELYKEQRRVLKRLASALWDSPQALDPQYADDFDAADDDDSRRRVVVDQVASLTDQVAIAWHGRLVGEIDAASLGVWAPSYSEPRPSGAPRPRGEVGV
;
A
#
# COMPACT_ATOMS: atom_id res chain seq x y z
N GLY A 1 -1.62 -14.51 16.54
CA GLY A 1 -1.11 -15.74 15.86
C GLY A 1 -1.26 -15.61 14.35
N ARG A 2 -0.52 -16.40 13.53
CA ARG A 2 -0.45 -16.23 12.05
C ARG A 2 -1.81 -16.18 11.33
N ARG A 3 -2.83 -16.89 11.84
CA ARG A 3 -4.18 -16.87 11.26
C ARG A 3 -4.86 -15.51 11.34
N GLU A 4 -4.65 -14.75 12.42
CA GLU A 4 -5.24 -13.42 12.58
C GLU A 4 -4.55 -12.39 11.68
N LEU A 5 -3.22 -12.47 11.56
CA LEU A 5 -2.45 -11.66 10.60
C LEU A 5 -2.98 -11.84 9.16
N TYR A 6 -3.18 -13.08 8.71
CA TYR A 6 -3.71 -13.35 7.37
C TYR A 6 -5.16 -12.86 7.17
N LYS A 7 -5.96 -12.74 8.23
CA LYS A 7 -7.31 -12.17 8.13
C LYS A 7 -7.23 -10.67 7.92
N GLU A 8 -6.38 -9.98 8.67
CA GLU A 8 -6.26 -8.53 8.57
C GLU A 8 -5.60 -8.10 7.25
N GLN A 9 -4.56 -8.80 6.79
CA GLN A 9 -3.99 -8.58 5.45
C GLN A 9 -5.05 -8.71 4.35
N ARG A 10 -5.90 -9.75 4.39
CA ARG A 10 -7.02 -9.89 3.45
C ARG A 10 -8.05 -8.78 3.60
N ARG A 11 -8.26 -8.25 4.80
CA ARG A 11 -9.18 -7.14 5.04
C ARG A 11 -8.66 -5.83 4.42
N VAL A 12 -7.34 -5.59 4.49
CA VAL A 12 -6.70 -4.45 3.82
C VAL A 12 -6.93 -4.52 2.31
N LEU A 13 -6.56 -5.64 1.68
CA LEU A 13 -6.71 -5.80 0.22
C LEU A 13 -8.18 -5.69 -0.24
N LYS A 14 -9.11 -6.27 0.52
CA LYS A 14 -10.55 -6.15 0.22
C LYS A 14 -11.04 -4.71 0.27
N ARG A 15 -10.65 -3.95 1.31
CA ARG A 15 -11.03 -2.54 1.43
C ARG A 15 -10.42 -1.69 0.31
N LEU A 16 -9.17 -1.98 -0.07
CA LEU A 16 -8.53 -1.32 -1.19
C LEU A 16 -9.27 -1.60 -2.51
N ALA A 17 -9.61 -2.86 -2.78
CA ALA A 17 -10.39 -3.23 -3.97
C ALA A 17 -11.76 -2.55 -3.99
N SER A 18 -12.47 -2.47 -2.86
CA SER A 18 -13.73 -1.73 -2.76
C SER A 18 -13.54 -0.24 -3.05
N ALA A 19 -12.51 0.39 -2.51
CA ALA A 19 -12.26 1.81 -2.77
C ALA A 19 -11.92 2.10 -4.24
N LEU A 20 -11.16 1.21 -4.89
CA LEU A 20 -10.88 1.33 -6.33
C LEU A 20 -12.13 1.09 -7.19
N TRP A 21 -13.00 0.17 -6.77
CA TRP A 21 -14.30 -0.02 -7.42
C TRP A 21 -15.18 1.22 -7.32
N ASP A 22 -15.24 1.87 -6.15
CA ASP A 22 -16.04 3.07 -5.93
C ASP A 22 -15.40 4.34 -6.55
N SER A 23 -14.12 4.26 -6.92
CA SER A 23 -13.34 5.38 -7.46
C SER A 23 -12.32 4.90 -8.51
N PRO A 24 -12.78 4.45 -9.69
CA PRO A 24 -11.92 3.89 -10.73
C PRO A 24 -10.89 4.90 -11.26
N GLN A 25 -11.12 6.20 -11.10
CA GLN A 25 -10.13 7.25 -11.41
C GLN A 25 -8.84 7.17 -10.59
N ALA A 26 -8.81 6.35 -9.53
CA ALA A 26 -7.61 6.10 -8.72
C ALA A 26 -6.79 4.90 -9.20
N LEU A 27 -7.27 4.14 -10.19
CA LEU A 27 -6.51 3.08 -10.86
C LEU A 27 -5.28 3.68 -11.57
N ASP A 28 -4.23 2.88 -11.73
CA ASP A 28 -3.14 3.28 -12.61
C ASP A 28 -3.65 3.36 -14.06
N PRO A 29 -3.08 4.23 -14.91
CA PRO A 29 -3.63 4.53 -16.23
C PRO A 29 -3.95 3.30 -17.09
N GLN A 30 -3.06 2.30 -17.11
CA GLN A 30 -3.30 1.07 -17.88
C GLN A 30 -4.56 0.32 -17.43
N TYR A 31 -4.81 0.26 -16.12
CA TYR A 31 -5.97 -0.44 -15.56
C TYR A 31 -7.22 0.44 -15.66
N ALA A 32 -7.09 1.77 -15.64
CA ALA A 32 -8.21 2.67 -15.91
C ALA A 32 -8.72 2.49 -17.35
N ASP A 33 -7.82 2.44 -18.33
CA ASP A 33 -8.16 2.22 -19.74
C ASP A 33 -8.87 0.86 -19.92
N ASP A 34 -8.34 -0.21 -19.32
CA ASP A 34 -8.93 -1.54 -19.36
C ASP A 34 -10.30 -1.59 -18.64
N PHE A 35 -10.48 -0.85 -17.55
CA PHE A 35 -11.73 -0.78 -16.79
C PHE A 35 -12.83 -0.08 -17.61
N ASP A 36 -12.49 1.00 -18.31
CA ASP A 36 -13.41 1.75 -19.15
C ASP A 36 -13.76 0.97 -20.42
N ALA A 37 -12.83 0.18 -20.96
CA ALA A 37 -13.04 -0.67 -22.13
C ALA A 37 -13.81 -1.96 -21.83
N ALA A 38 -13.97 -2.35 -20.56
CA ALA A 38 -14.62 -3.60 -20.16
C ALA A 38 -16.14 -3.60 -20.46
N ASP A 39 -16.60 -4.70 -21.07
CA ASP A 39 -17.99 -4.87 -21.52
C ASP A 39 -18.99 -5.13 -20.38
N ASP A 40 -18.52 -5.64 -19.23
CA ASP A 40 -19.36 -6.00 -18.10
C ASP A 40 -18.66 -5.81 -16.74
N ASP A 41 -19.46 -5.88 -15.68
CA ASP A 41 -19.00 -5.71 -14.30
C ASP A 41 -18.04 -6.81 -13.86
N ASP A 42 -18.15 -8.02 -14.40
CA ASP A 42 -17.21 -9.11 -14.06
C ASP A 42 -15.82 -8.83 -14.63
N SER A 43 -15.76 -8.29 -15.84
CA SER A 43 -14.54 -7.84 -16.51
C SER A 43 -13.93 -6.65 -15.77
N ARG A 44 -14.75 -5.66 -15.38
CA ARG A 44 -14.30 -4.54 -14.52
C ARG A 44 -13.75 -5.00 -13.17
N ARG A 45 -14.39 -5.98 -12.53
CA ARG A 45 -13.91 -6.56 -11.26
C ARG A 45 -12.55 -7.23 -11.44
N ARG A 46 -12.33 -7.93 -12.56
CA ARG A 46 -11.01 -8.53 -12.86
C ARG A 46 -9.94 -7.46 -12.97
N VAL A 47 -10.19 -6.36 -13.66
CA VAL A 47 -9.25 -5.25 -13.78
C VAL A 47 -8.86 -4.68 -12.40
N VAL A 48 -9.84 -4.47 -11.50
CA VAL A 48 -9.55 -4.03 -10.13
C VAL A 48 -8.74 -5.07 -9.35
N VAL A 49 -9.06 -6.36 -9.50
CA VAL A 49 -8.31 -7.46 -8.86
C VAL A 49 -6.88 -7.51 -9.39
N ASP A 50 -6.67 -7.35 -10.69
CA ASP A 50 -5.37 -7.40 -11.35
C ASP A 50 -4.51 -6.21 -10.94
N GLN A 51 -5.10 -5.01 -10.83
CA GLN A 51 -4.44 -3.85 -10.24
C GLN A 51 -3.96 -4.16 -8.82
N VAL A 52 -4.84 -4.66 -7.94
CA VAL A 52 -4.48 -4.95 -6.54
C VAL A 52 -3.42 -6.05 -6.47
N ALA A 53 -3.49 -7.06 -7.33
CA ALA A 53 -2.53 -8.16 -7.39
C ALA A 53 -1.14 -7.74 -7.89
N SER A 54 -1.06 -6.66 -8.68
CA SER A 54 0.20 -6.08 -9.14
C SER A 54 0.95 -5.32 -8.05
N LEU A 55 0.28 -4.93 -6.95
CA LEU A 55 0.87 -4.11 -5.91
C LEU A 55 1.80 -4.94 -5.02
N THR A 56 2.97 -4.38 -4.75
CA THR A 56 3.78 -4.85 -3.61
C THR A 56 3.10 -4.47 -2.29
N ASP A 57 3.41 -5.19 -1.21
CA ASP A 57 2.86 -4.90 0.12
C ASP A 57 3.02 -3.42 0.52
N GLN A 58 4.20 -2.84 0.25
CA GLN A 58 4.49 -1.45 0.59
C GLN A 58 3.63 -0.46 -0.19
N VAL A 59 3.39 -0.73 -1.47
CA VAL A 59 2.55 0.12 -2.32
C VAL A 59 1.08 -0.04 -1.93
N ALA A 60 0.63 -1.27 -1.63
CA ALA A 60 -0.72 -1.52 -1.16
C ALA A 60 -1.02 -0.78 0.16
N ILE A 61 -0.08 -0.74 1.10
CA ILE A 61 -0.20 0.04 2.33
C ILE A 61 -0.33 1.54 2.04
N ALA A 62 0.53 2.08 1.17
CA ALA A 62 0.48 3.49 0.81
C ALA A 62 -0.85 3.88 0.12
N TRP A 63 -1.33 3.03 -0.78
CA TRP A 63 -2.62 3.24 -1.45
C TRP A 63 -3.79 3.14 -0.48
N HIS A 64 -3.73 2.19 0.45
CA HIS A 64 -4.75 2.03 1.48
C HIS A 64 -4.84 3.26 2.39
N GLY A 65 -3.70 3.80 2.84
CA GLY A 65 -3.64 5.07 3.59
C GLY A 65 -4.26 6.25 2.85
N ARG A 66 -4.00 6.36 1.54
CA ARG A 66 -4.53 7.44 0.67
C ARG A 66 -6.04 7.32 0.40
N LEU A 67 -6.51 6.11 0.09
CA LEU A 67 -7.86 5.89 -0.49
C LEU A 67 -8.89 5.41 0.53
N VAL A 68 -8.46 4.75 1.61
CA VAL A 68 -9.34 4.18 2.64
C VAL A 68 -9.07 4.84 4.00
N GLY A 69 -7.82 5.21 4.27
CA GLY A 69 -7.34 5.73 5.54
C GLY A 69 -6.30 4.80 6.17
N GLU A 70 -5.59 5.30 7.18
CA GLU A 70 -4.46 4.60 7.81
C GLU A 70 -4.80 3.16 8.23
N ILE A 71 -3.84 2.25 8.03
CA ILE A 71 -3.95 0.90 8.56
C ILE A 71 -3.53 0.92 10.01
N ASP A 72 -4.39 0.42 10.90
CA ASP A 72 -4.00 0.22 12.28
C ASP A 72 -2.92 -0.87 12.36
N ALA A 73 -1.67 -0.44 12.59
CA ALA A 73 -0.52 -1.30 12.74
C ALA A 73 -0.64 -2.27 13.94
N ALA A 74 -1.40 -1.90 14.97
CA ALA A 74 -1.71 -2.80 16.08
C ALA A 74 -2.69 -3.90 15.65
N SER A 75 -3.61 -3.62 14.72
CA SER A 75 -4.53 -4.59 14.11
C SER A 75 -3.84 -5.54 13.12
N LEU A 76 -2.83 -5.08 12.36
CA LEU A 76 -1.95 -5.96 11.58
C LEU A 76 -0.96 -6.74 12.46
N GLY A 77 -0.75 -6.30 13.70
CA GLY A 77 -0.25 -7.10 14.81
C GLY A 77 1.23 -7.47 14.76
N VAL A 78 2.16 -6.51 14.86
CA VAL A 78 3.62 -6.77 14.97
C VAL A 78 4.28 -7.08 13.61
N TRP A 79 3.82 -6.45 12.54
CA TRP A 79 4.52 -6.42 11.24
C TRP A 79 4.44 -5.00 10.68
N ALA A 80 5.20 -4.08 11.27
CA ALA A 80 5.61 -2.89 10.53
C ALA A 80 6.97 -3.25 9.90
N PRO A 81 7.10 -3.33 8.57
CA PRO A 81 8.42 -3.29 7.97
C PRO A 81 9.07 -2.02 8.51
N SER A 82 10.25 -2.16 9.12
CA SER A 82 11.03 -1.02 9.56
C SER A 82 11.29 -0.16 8.33
N TYR A 83 10.53 0.93 8.20
CA TYR A 83 11.03 2.10 7.52
C TYR A 83 12.32 2.45 8.27
N SER A 84 13.46 2.06 7.70
CA SER A 84 14.59 2.96 7.78
C SER A 84 14.10 4.22 7.12
N GLU A 85 13.68 5.21 7.91
CA GLU A 85 13.63 6.59 7.43
C GLU A 85 14.92 6.79 6.62
N PRO A 86 14.85 7.34 5.39
CA PRO A 86 16.05 7.82 4.75
C PRO A 86 16.65 8.85 5.70
N ARG A 87 17.73 8.47 6.39
CA ARG A 87 18.47 9.42 7.24
C ARG A 87 18.75 10.64 6.37
N PRO A 88 18.43 11.87 6.80
CA PRO A 88 18.86 13.04 6.06
C PRO A 88 20.39 12.98 5.96
N SER A 89 20.87 12.77 4.74
CA SER A 89 22.29 12.87 4.40
C SER A 89 22.70 14.31 4.70
N GLY A 90 23.29 14.55 5.88
CA GLY A 90 23.63 15.90 6.31
C GLY A 90 23.93 16.13 7.78
N ALA A 91 23.87 15.13 8.67
CA ALA A 91 24.32 15.34 10.05
C ALA A 91 25.85 15.56 10.07
N PRO A 92 26.36 16.72 10.54
CA PRO A 92 27.79 16.99 10.59
C PRO A 92 28.47 16.03 11.56
N ARG A 93 29.62 15.48 11.16
CA ARG A 93 30.45 14.65 12.06
C ARG A 93 30.88 15.50 13.26
N PRO A 94 30.80 15.00 14.51
CA PRO A 94 31.42 15.68 15.63
C PRO A 94 32.92 15.74 15.38
N ARG A 95 33.45 16.98 15.41
CA ARG A 95 34.86 17.30 15.24
C ARG A 95 35.65 16.53 16.30
N GLY A 96 36.58 15.68 15.87
CA GLY A 96 37.51 15.03 16.77
C GLY A 96 38.37 16.09 17.45
N GLU A 97 38.30 16.16 18.77
CA GLU A 97 39.36 16.74 19.58
C GLU A 97 40.57 15.80 19.52
N VAL A 98 41.67 16.30 18.98
CA VAL A 98 43.00 15.70 19.17
C VAL A 98 43.99 16.81 19.49
N GLY A 99 44.42 16.80 20.75
CA GLY A 99 45.78 17.08 21.20
C GLY A 99 46.32 18.51 21.07
N VAL A 100 46.50 19.16 22.22
CA VAL A 100 47.82 19.59 22.73
C VAL A 100 47.88 19.40 24.23
#